data_AF-A0A1S2GZJ6-F1
#
_entry.id   AF-A0A1S2GZJ6-F1
#
_cell.length_a   1.000
_cell.length_b   1.000
_cell.length_c   1.000
_cell.angle_alpha   90.00
_cell.angle_beta   90.00
_cell.angle_gamma   90.00
#
_symmetry.space_group_name_H-M   'P 1'
#
loop_
_entity.id
_entity.type
_entity.pdbx_description
1 polymer ?
#
loop_
_entity_poly.entity_id
_entity_poly.type
_entity_poly.pdbx_seq_one_letter_code
_entity_poly.pdbx_strand_id
1 'polypeptide(L)'
;MRTTTVAAAGIALVAVLASVITPTTADAATSATDLRSRTSAQLFGAGQYRSPTSEAAKAATALAATDPAGATAASTIARYPVATWLGEWTTGTTLTKTIAAATAGAAATNTTAVFVTYAIPDRDCGGYSSGGFDEAAYGAWVDQIVRAVAGTRSAVVVEPDSLAMLSDPRCTSTLDQQRYRILAREVAAFTAAGVPAYLDAGNSNWIQPAAMAGRLEAAGVRTARGFFTNVANYYPTAREQAYAEQVSALTGGSHYVIDTSRNGTGWRGTWCNAPGAGLGTSPRVVADGTALDALLWVKTPGASDGTCNGGPAAGTWWSSYAQALVRAAQLGTPPAPTAAVGDVPHSPVVAFERADVAMAGVAVSGWGLDEDEPSAALAVTVTVDGRSVRTLTADQRRTDLVGLPSGAGQAHGWSAIVPGGAGTHSVCVTGANRGPGVDSTPVCRTVIVAASAPLGAFDGAASPSRGRVDVSGWAFDRDQVTSAVTVTVTVDGARAARIAADSARPDVDRVHAAGPSHGFATRVVSPSGSHRVCVTATGLGPGGDASLGCRTVAVR
;
A
#
# COMPACT_ATOMS: atom_id res chain seq x y z
N MET A 1 30.65 0.95 -101.63
CA MET A 1 31.11 -0.27 -100.95
C MET A 1 31.77 0.13 -99.64
N ARG A 2 31.38 -0.52 -98.51
CA ARG A 2 32.20 -0.88 -97.32
C ARG A 2 33.18 0.19 -96.77
N THR A 3 33.29 0.54 -95.48
CA THR A 3 32.81 0.00 -94.19
C THR A 3 33.40 0.92 -93.10
N THR A 4 32.62 1.21 -92.05
CA THR A 4 32.96 1.37 -90.61
C THR A 4 34.24 2.11 -90.16
N THR A 5 34.07 3.09 -89.26
CA THR A 5 34.49 2.97 -87.83
C THR A 5 33.76 3.99 -86.94
N VAL A 6 33.35 3.53 -85.76
CA VAL A 6 32.53 4.19 -84.73
C VAL A 6 33.43 4.95 -83.74
N ALA A 7 33.03 6.16 -83.35
CA ALA A 7 33.62 6.92 -82.26
C ALA A 7 32.78 6.74 -80.98
N ALA A 8 33.44 6.52 -79.84
CA ALA A 8 32.84 6.49 -78.52
C ALA A 8 32.89 7.89 -77.88
N ALA A 9 31.75 8.34 -77.33
CA ALA A 9 31.70 9.45 -76.38
C ALA A 9 30.66 9.10 -75.30
N GLY A 10 31.13 9.03 -74.05
CA GLY A 10 30.30 8.72 -72.89
C GLY A 10 29.42 9.91 -72.48
N ILE A 11 28.17 9.63 -72.16
CA ILE A 11 27.23 10.56 -71.51
C ILE A 11 26.93 9.98 -70.12
N ALA A 12 27.25 10.75 -69.07
CA ALA A 12 26.88 10.45 -67.70
C ALA A 12 25.39 10.74 -67.49
N LEU A 13 24.64 9.73 -67.04
CA LEU A 13 23.22 9.82 -66.72
C LEU A 13 23.06 10.13 -65.22
N VAL A 14 22.57 11.32 -64.87
CA VAL A 14 22.15 11.67 -63.50
C VAL A 14 20.72 11.18 -63.30
N ALA A 15 20.52 10.18 -62.46
CA ALA A 15 19.21 9.68 -62.08
C ALA A 15 18.62 10.56 -60.95
N VAL A 16 17.54 11.29 -61.25
CA VAL A 16 16.72 11.98 -60.26
C VAL A 16 15.73 10.96 -59.69
N LEU A 17 15.97 10.49 -58.45
CA LEU A 17 14.95 9.77 -57.69
C LEU A 17 13.90 10.76 -57.19
N ALA A 18 12.69 10.69 -57.77
CA ALA A 18 11.51 11.32 -57.21
C ALA A 18 11.04 10.48 -56.01
N SER A 19 11.36 10.92 -54.80
CA SER A 19 10.83 10.35 -53.56
C SER A 19 9.34 10.65 -53.46
N VAL A 20 8.52 9.61 -53.59
CA VAL A 20 7.08 9.69 -53.28
C VAL A 20 6.95 9.91 -51.77
N ILE A 21 6.65 11.14 -51.37
CA ILE A 21 6.31 11.49 -49.99
C ILE A 21 4.90 10.93 -49.75
N THR A 22 4.81 9.77 -49.10
CA THR A 22 3.54 9.29 -48.54
C THR A 22 3.10 10.29 -47.47
N PRO A 23 1.88 10.86 -47.53
CA PRO A 23 1.40 11.72 -46.47
C PRO A 23 1.33 10.89 -45.19
N THR A 24 2.06 11.31 -44.16
CA THR A 24 1.87 10.85 -42.79
C THR A 24 0.40 11.00 -42.45
N THR A 25 -0.28 9.89 -42.20
CA THR A 25 -1.65 9.87 -41.70
C THR A 25 -1.70 10.78 -40.48
N ALA A 26 -2.50 11.85 -40.55
CA ALA A 26 -2.86 12.61 -39.36
C ALA A 26 -3.44 11.61 -38.37
N ASP A 27 -2.83 11.47 -37.18
CA ASP A 27 -3.41 10.67 -36.10
C ASP A 27 -4.87 11.11 -35.94
N ALA A 28 -5.80 10.15 -36.01
CA ALA A 28 -7.21 10.45 -35.82
C ALA A 28 -7.38 11.07 -34.42
N ALA A 29 -8.04 12.23 -34.36
CA ALA A 29 -8.33 12.90 -33.09
C ALA A 29 -9.01 11.91 -32.13
N THR A 30 -8.55 11.85 -30.87
CA THR A 30 -9.14 10.95 -29.87
C THR A 30 -10.61 11.34 -29.67
N SER A 31 -11.51 10.37 -29.78
CA SER A 31 -12.94 10.63 -29.54
C SER A 31 -13.25 10.67 -28.05
N ALA A 32 -14.33 11.35 -27.68
CA ALA A 32 -14.81 11.37 -26.29
C ALA A 32 -15.15 9.96 -25.79
N THR A 33 -15.69 9.10 -26.66
CA THR A 33 -15.98 7.69 -26.36
C THR A 33 -14.70 6.93 -26.02
N ASP A 34 -13.64 7.09 -26.81
CA ASP A 34 -12.35 6.45 -26.55
C ASP A 34 -11.79 6.89 -25.20
N LEU A 35 -11.77 8.20 -24.94
CA LEU A 35 -11.25 8.77 -23.69
C LEU A 35 -12.06 8.30 -22.46
N ARG A 36 -13.38 8.21 -22.58
CA ARG A 36 -14.28 7.71 -21.52
C ARG A 36 -14.19 6.18 -21.34
N SER A 37 -13.76 5.43 -22.35
CA SER A 37 -13.56 3.98 -22.22
C SER A 37 -12.24 3.58 -21.55
N ARG A 38 -11.26 4.49 -21.47
CA ARG A 38 -9.97 4.22 -20.82
C ARG A 38 -10.17 3.95 -19.33
N THR A 39 -9.44 2.98 -18.81
CA THR A 39 -9.37 2.70 -17.37
C THR A 39 -8.61 3.80 -16.64
N SER A 40 -8.90 4.01 -15.36
CA SER A 40 -8.22 5.00 -14.53
C SER A 40 -6.71 4.73 -14.45
N ALA A 41 -6.29 3.46 -14.46
CA ALA A 41 -4.88 3.06 -14.53
C ALA A 41 -4.21 3.47 -15.87
N GLN A 42 -4.91 3.43 -17.01
CA GLN A 42 -4.37 3.92 -18.28
C GLN A 42 -4.18 5.44 -18.28
N LEU A 43 -5.07 6.18 -17.58
CA LEU A 43 -5.03 7.64 -17.52
C LEU A 43 -4.04 8.17 -16.47
N PHE A 44 -3.96 7.53 -15.32
CA PHE A 44 -3.16 7.98 -14.18
C PHE A 44 -1.86 7.19 -13.98
N GLY A 45 -1.68 6.06 -14.64
CA GLY A 45 -0.55 5.17 -14.41
C GLY A 45 -0.48 4.78 -12.94
N ALA A 46 0.63 5.10 -12.30
CA ALA A 46 0.86 4.89 -10.89
C ALA A 46 0.25 5.94 -9.95
N GLY A 47 -0.36 6.99 -10.50
CA GLY A 47 -0.97 8.07 -9.73
C GLY A 47 -0.54 9.44 -10.23
N GLN A 48 -0.84 10.44 -9.42
CA GLN A 48 -0.49 11.82 -9.70
C GLN A 48 1.02 12.05 -9.53
N TYR A 49 1.63 12.81 -10.43
CA TYR A 49 3.04 13.15 -10.38
C TYR A 49 3.36 14.03 -9.16
N ARG A 50 4.39 13.62 -8.41
CA ARG A 50 4.94 14.38 -7.28
C ARG A 50 6.08 15.27 -7.77
N SER A 51 5.81 16.57 -7.88
CA SER A 51 6.84 17.54 -8.26
C SER A 51 7.87 17.74 -7.12
N PRO A 52 9.18 17.54 -7.38
CA PRO A 52 10.24 17.86 -6.41
C PRO A 52 10.37 19.36 -6.15
N THR A 53 9.74 20.20 -6.96
CA THR A 53 9.69 21.65 -6.82
C THR A 53 8.28 22.17 -6.58
N SER A 54 7.42 21.35 -5.95
CA SER A 54 6.11 21.79 -5.46
C SER A 54 6.23 22.96 -4.49
N GLU A 55 5.16 23.75 -4.31
CA GLU A 55 5.15 24.86 -3.36
C GLU A 55 5.50 24.42 -1.93
N ALA A 56 5.06 23.24 -1.51
CA ALA A 56 5.44 22.65 -0.23
C ALA A 56 6.94 22.31 -0.16
N ALA A 57 7.53 21.78 -1.25
CA ALA A 57 8.97 21.51 -1.29
C ALA A 57 9.81 22.80 -1.27
N LYS A 58 9.37 23.84 -1.99
CA LYS A 58 9.99 25.17 -1.94
C LYS A 58 9.91 25.77 -0.53
N ALA A 59 8.74 25.68 0.10
CA ALA A 59 8.53 26.17 1.46
C ALA A 59 9.35 25.41 2.50
N ALA A 60 9.51 24.09 2.36
CA ALA A 60 10.38 23.30 3.23
C ALA A 60 11.81 23.83 3.24
N THR A 61 12.37 24.09 2.06
CA THR A 61 13.71 24.67 1.91
C THR A 61 13.77 26.10 2.47
N ALA A 62 12.80 26.94 2.13
CA ALA A 62 12.79 28.35 2.53
C ALA A 62 12.65 28.55 4.05
N LEU A 63 11.93 27.66 4.74
CA LEU A 63 11.66 27.73 6.17
C LEU A 63 12.72 27.03 7.03
N ALA A 64 13.64 26.26 6.44
CA ALA A 64 14.54 25.35 7.17
C ALA A 64 15.33 26.04 8.30
N ALA A 65 15.77 27.28 8.10
CA ALA A 65 16.56 28.03 9.09
C ALA A 65 15.72 28.92 10.03
N THR A 66 14.52 29.31 9.62
CA THR A 66 13.73 30.37 10.29
C THR A 66 12.48 29.84 11.00
N ASP A 67 11.91 28.73 10.52
CA ASP A 67 10.77 28.04 11.11
C ASP A 67 10.89 26.52 10.87
N PRO A 68 11.72 25.82 11.68
CA PRO A 68 11.94 24.38 11.51
C PRO A 68 10.67 23.52 11.63
N ALA A 69 9.70 23.94 12.45
CA ALA A 69 8.41 23.28 12.56
C ALA A 69 7.59 23.43 11.27
N GLY A 70 7.58 24.64 10.70
CA GLY A 70 7.04 24.94 9.38
C GLY A 70 7.69 24.14 8.27
N ALA A 71 9.02 24.07 8.26
CA ALA A 71 9.78 23.29 7.30
C ALA A 71 9.45 21.78 7.37
N THR A 72 9.27 21.26 8.59
CA THR A 72 8.87 19.85 8.81
C THR A 72 7.45 19.58 8.30
N ALA A 73 6.51 20.49 8.55
CA ALA A 73 5.15 20.38 8.04
C ALA A 73 5.12 20.47 6.50
N ALA A 74 5.84 21.43 5.93
CA ALA A 74 6.00 21.58 4.48
C ALA A 74 6.62 20.33 3.85
N SER A 75 7.66 19.76 4.48
CA SER A 75 8.29 18.50 4.04
C SER A 75 7.32 17.33 4.08
N THR A 76 6.44 17.27 5.09
CA THR A 76 5.40 16.23 5.20
C THR A 76 4.41 16.33 4.05
N ILE A 77 3.93 17.54 3.73
CA ILE A 77 3.01 17.78 2.60
C ILE A 77 3.70 17.46 1.28
N ALA A 78 4.97 17.85 1.13
CA ALA A 78 5.77 17.62 -0.09
C ALA A 78 6.04 16.14 -0.39
N ARG A 79 5.69 15.19 0.48
CA ARG A 79 5.73 13.74 0.20
C ARG A 79 4.61 13.29 -0.72
N TYR A 80 3.53 14.06 -0.84
CA TYR A 80 2.37 13.72 -1.64
C TYR A 80 2.33 14.53 -2.93
N PRO A 81 1.80 13.96 -4.01
CA PRO A 81 1.61 14.70 -5.25
C PRO A 81 0.50 15.73 -5.09
N VAL A 82 0.68 16.91 -5.70
CA VAL A 82 -0.27 18.04 -5.66
C VAL A 82 -0.38 18.59 -7.08
N ALA A 83 -1.58 19.01 -7.48
CA ALA A 83 -1.82 19.51 -8.83
C ALA A 83 -1.06 20.82 -9.08
N THR A 84 -0.60 21.02 -10.31
CA THR A 84 0.09 22.25 -10.71
C THR A 84 -0.93 23.26 -11.21
N TRP A 85 -1.12 24.36 -10.47
CA TRP A 85 -2.05 25.42 -10.84
C TRP A 85 -1.46 26.33 -11.91
N LEU A 86 -2.18 26.47 -13.00
CA LEU A 86 -1.87 27.35 -14.12
C LEU A 86 -2.93 28.46 -14.13
N GLY A 87 -2.48 29.69 -13.98
CA GLY A 87 -3.33 30.88 -14.00
C GLY A 87 -2.74 31.98 -14.86
N GLU A 88 -3.31 33.18 -14.79
CA GLU A 88 -2.86 34.38 -15.50
C GLU A 88 -1.43 34.82 -15.13
N TRP A 89 -0.88 34.31 -14.02
CA TRP A 89 0.52 34.47 -13.61
C TRP A 89 1.49 33.49 -14.29
N THR A 90 0.98 32.53 -15.07
CA THR A 90 1.77 31.49 -15.77
C THR A 90 1.53 31.60 -17.28
N THR A 91 2.29 32.46 -17.94
CA THR A 91 2.13 32.78 -19.37
C THR A 91 3.43 32.61 -20.17
N GLY A 92 3.33 32.62 -21.50
CA GLY A 92 4.48 32.62 -22.40
C GLY A 92 5.43 31.45 -22.15
N THR A 93 6.73 31.74 -22.06
CA THR A 93 7.77 30.72 -21.83
C THR A 93 7.70 30.09 -20.44
N THR A 94 7.19 30.80 -19.44
CA THR A 94 7.04 30.25 -18.08
C THR A 94 6.01 29.12 -18.09
N LEU A 95 4.89 29.31 -18.79
CA LEU A 95 3.86 28.28 -18.95
C LEU A 95 4.42 26.99 -19.58
N THR A 96 5.09 27.11 -20.72
CA THR A 96 5.61 25.94 -21.43
C THR A 96 6.70 25.22 -20.65
N LYS A 97 7.57 25.95 -19.95
CA LYS A 97 8.59 25.34 -19.07
C LYS A 97 7.97 24.61 -17.88
N THR A 98 6.95 25.19 -17.25
CA THR A 98 6.25 24.56 -16.12
C THR A 98 5.59 23.25 -16.57
N ILE A 99 4.87 23.26 -17.70
CA ILE A 99 4.24 22.05 -18.25
C ILE A 99 5.29 21.02 -18.61
N ALA A 100 6.32 21.38 -19.38
CA ALA A 100 7.36 20.45 -19.83
C ALA A 100 8.12 19.80 -18.66
N ALA A 101 8.42 20.54 -17.60
CA ALA A 101 9.08 20.00 -16.42
C ALA A 101 8.19 18.97 -15.69
N ALA A 102 6.90 19.29 -15.54
CA ALA A 102 5.95 18.39 -14.89
C ALA A 102 5.68 17.12 -15.72
N THR A 103 5.48 17.24 -17.04
CA THR A 103 5.22 16.09 -17.91
C THR A 103 6.43 15.19 -18.08
N ALA A 104 7.65 15.76 -18.15
CA ALA A 104 8.87 14.98 -18.19
C ALA A 104 9.09 14.17 -16.91
N GLY A 105 8.87 14.77 -15.74
CA GLY A 105 8.96 14.06 -14.46
C GLY A 105 7.87 13.01 -14.28
N ALA A 106 6.64 13.29 -14.74
CA ALA A 106 5.55 12.34 -14.74
C ALA A 106 5.87 11.10 -15.59
N ALA A 107 6.40 11.32 -16.80
CA ALA A 107 6.85 10.24 -17.68
C ALA A 107 7.94 9.39 -17.04
N ALA A 108 8.93 10.01 -16.39
CA ALA A 108 10.05 9.32 -15.74
C ALA A 108 9.64 8.42 -14.55
N THR A 109 8.47 8.67 -13.95
CA THR A 109 7.99 7.95 -12.74
C THR A 109 6.74 7.11 -13.01
N ASN A 110 6.36 6.97 -14.28
CA ASN A 110 5.12 6.32 -14.71
C ASN A 110 3.86 6.87 -14.00
N THR A 111 3.86 8.18 -13.72
CA THR A 111 2.73 8.91 -13.14
C THR A 111 2.12 9.86 -14.17
N THR A 112 1.07 10.58 -13.77
CA THR A 112 0.38 11.58 -14.60
C THR A 112 0.55 12.98 -14.03
N ALA A 113 0.99 13.92 -14.87
CA ALA A 113 1.01 15.33 -14.50
C ALA A 113 -0.43 15.86 -14.44
N VAL A 114 -0.87 16.29 -13.25
CA VAL A 114 -2.21 16.89 -13.08
C VAL A 114 -2.05 18.40 -13.03
N PHE A 115 -2.70 19.09 -13.96
CA PHE A 115 -2.76 20.54 -14.04
C PHE A 115 -4.14 21.05 -13.63
N VAL A 116 -4.18 22.28 -13.13
CA VAL A 116 -5.43 23.02 -12.91
C VAL A 116 -5.41 24.21 -13.85
N THR A 117 -6.38 24.33 -14.75
CA THR A 117 -6.62 25.61 -15.43
C THR A 117 -7.45 26.48 -14.50
N TYR A 118 -6.95 27.67 -14.18
CA TYR A 118 -7.60 28.59 -13.25
C TYR A 118 -7.39 30.02 -13.72
N ALA A 119 -7.92 30.37 -14.89
CA ALA A 119 -7.77 31.71 -15.48
C ALA A 119 -9.01 32.18 -16.24
N ILE A 120 -10.17 31.55 -16.00
CA ILE A 120 -11.42 31.85 -16.70
C ILE A 120 -11.82 33.34 -16.54
N PRO A 121 -12.34 34.01 -17.59
CA PRO A 121 -12.77 35.42 -17.50
C PRO A 121 -13.73 35.70 -16.35
N ASP A 122 -13.74 36.86 -15.71
CA ASP A 122 -14.67 37.13 -14.58
C ASP A 122 -14.61 36.08 -13.45
N ARG A 123 -13.42 35.54 -13.16
CA ARG A 123 -13.20 34.48 -12.15
C ARG A 123 -13.78 34.90 -10.80
N ASP A 124 -14.38 33.94 -10.08
CA ASP A 124 -14.93 34.12 -8.72
C ASP A 124 -16.01 35.22 -8.62
N CYS A 125 -16.57 35.66 -9.76
CA CYS A 125 -17.55 36.76 -9.84
C CYS A 125 -17.17 37.97 -8.94
N GLY A 126 -15.88 38.30 -8.89
CA GLY A 126 -15.33 39.40 -8.07
C GLY A 126 -15.03 39.06 -6.59
N GLY A 127 -14.95 37.79 -6.21
CA GLY A 127 -14.59 37.35 -4.85
C GLY A 127 -13.09 37.43 -4.51
N TYR A 128 -12.68 36.71 -3.46
CA TYR A 128 -11.31 36.74 -2.92
C TYR A 128 -10.24 36.27 -3.92
N SER A 129 -10.63 35.41 -4.87
CA SER A 129 -9.76 34.88 -5.93
C SER A 129 -10.13 35.44 -7.31
N SER A 130 -10.75 36.62 -7.36
CA SER A 130 -11.10 37.28 -8.63
C SER A 130 -9.90 37.47 -9.57
N GLY A 131 -10.15 37.53 -10.87
CA GLY A 131 -9.13 37.65 -11.90
C GLY A 131 -9.55 36.98 -13.20
N GLY A 132 -8.58 36.39 -13.88
CA GLY A 132 -8.77 35.75 -15.18
C GLY A 132 -8.49 36.65 -16.38
N PHE A 133 -8.45 36.02 -17.55
CA PHE A 133 -8.21 36.70 -18.83
C PHE A 133 -9.50 37.29 -19.41
N ASP A 134 -9.39 38.09 -20.48
CA ASP A 134 -10.52 38.20 -21.42
C ASP A 134 -10.69 36.90 -22.21
N GLU A 135 -11.84 36.71 -22.89
CA GLU A 135 -12.12 35.46 -23.62
C GLU A 135 -11.08 35.11 -24.70
N ALA A 136 -10.54 36.11 -25.41
CA ALA A 136 -9.61 35.86 -26.51
C ALA A 136 -8.24 35.43 -25.97
N ALA A 137 -7.74 36.13 -24.96
CA ALA A 137 -6.52 35.77 -24.24
C ALA A 137 -6.68 34.42 -23.54
N TYR A 138 -7.85 34.13 -22.96
CA TYR A 138 -8.17 32.83 -22.37
C TYR A 138 -8.09 31.70 -23.41
N GLY A 139 -8.73 31.85 -24.56
CA GLY A 139 -8.69 30.87 -25.64
C GLY A 139 -7.26 30.62 -26.14
N ALA A 140 -6.48 31.67 -26.34
CA ALA A 140 -5.07 31.57 -26.76
C ALA A 140 -4.19 30.89 -25.70
N TRP A 141 -4.45 31.15 -24.42
CA TRP A 141 -3.77 30.53 -23.29
C TRP A 141 -4.10 29.04 -23.19
N VAL A 142 -5.38 28.65 -23.26
CA VAL A 142 -5.82 27.25 -23.33
C VAL A 142 -5.16 26.52 -24.50
N ASP A 143 -5.12 27.13 -25.69
CA ASP A 143 -4.47 26.53 -26.86
C ASP A 143 -2.97 26.29 -26.65
N GLN A 144 -2.31 27.17 -25.92
CA GLN A 144 -0.91 26.99 -25.56
C GLN A 144 -0.73 25.79 -24.62
N ILE A 145 -1.63 25.61 -23.64
CA ILE A 145 -1.62 24.46 -22.74
C ILE A 145 -1.87 23.18 -23.53
N VAL A 146 -2.93 23.12 -24.33
CA VAL A 146 -3.31 21.95 -25.15
C VAL A 146 -2.13 21.49 -26.02
N ARG A 147 -1.46 22.42 -26.71
CA ARG A 147 -0.25 22.11 -27.50
C ARG A 147 0.89 21.57 -26.65
N ALA A 148 1.08 22.08 -25.43
CA ALA A 148 2.17 21.67 -24.55
C ALA A 148 1.92 20.30 -23.88
N VAL A 149 0.66 19.92 -23.66
CA VAL A 149 0.29 18.62 -23.06
C VAL A 149 -0.01 17.52 -24.08
N ALA A 150 -0.24 17.85 -25.35
CA ALA A 150 -0.50 16.88 -26.40
C ALA A 150 0.60 15.80 -26.48
N GLY A 151 0.20 14.53 -26.53
CA GLY A 151 1.13 13.40 -26.56
C GLY A 151 1.83 13.09 -25.23
N THR A 152 1.55 13.85 -24.16
CA THR A 152 2.08 13.59 -22.81
C THR A 152 1.03 12.91 -21.93
N ARG A 153 1.48 12.23 -20.87
CA ARG A 153 0.58 11.70 -19.85
C ARG A 153 0.19 12.80 -18.86
N SER A 154 -0.90 13.50 -19.19
CA SER A 154 -1.44 14.62 -18.42
C SER A 154 -2.92 14.43 -18.10
N ALA A 155 -3.41 15.11 -17.08
CA ALA A 155 -4.83 15.29 -16.79
C ALA A 155 -5.09 16.73 -16.34
N VAL A 156 -6.30 17.24 -16.60
CA VAL A 156 -6.64 18.66 -16.33
C VAL A 156 -7.91 18.77 -15.48
N VAL A 157 -7.78 19.45 -14.35
CA VAL A 157 -8.89 19.92 -13.52
C VAL A 157 -9.26 21.31 -14.05
N VAL A 158 -10.44 21.46 -14.62
CA VAL A 158 -10.84 22.63 -15.41
C VAL A 158 -11.61 23.63 -14.57
N GLU A 159 -10.97 24.77 -14.32
CA GLU A 159 -11.56 25.99 -13.77
C GLU A 159 -12.40 25.76 -12.51
N PRO A 160 -11.76 25.48 -11.35
CA PRO A 160 -12.43 25.51 -10.05
C PRO A 160 -13.28 26.77 -9.86
N ASP A 161 -14.46 26.59 -9.25
CA ASP A 161 -15.44 27.65 -9.01
C ASP A 161 -15.93 28.35 -10.30
N SER A 162 -16.05 27.61 -11.40
CA SER A 162 -16.62 28.12 -12.65
C SER A 162 -18.13 27.84 -12.76
N LEU A 163 -18.52 26.56 -12.78
CA LEU A 163 -19.90 26.12 -12.98
C LEU A 163 -20.70 26.19 -11.68
N ALA A 164 -20.12 25.83 -10.54
CA ALA A 164 -20.82 25.90 -9.26
C ALA A 164 -21.12 27.35 -8.88
N MET A 165 -20.16 28.25 -9.11
CA MET A 165 -20.24 29.67 -8.78
C MET A 165 -21.38 30.40 -9.52
N LEU A 166 -21.89 29.89 -10.64
CA LEU A 166 -23.05 30.47 -11.33
C LEU A 166 -24.32 30.60 -10.48
N SER A 167 -24.40 29.93 -9.32
CA SER A 167 -25.49 30.17 -8.35
C SER A 167 -25.33 31.45 -7.53
N ASP A 168 -24.14 32.06 -7.52
CA ASP A 168 -23.88 33.28 -6.76
C ASP A 168 -24.63 34.45 -7.41
N PRO A 169 -25.38 35.26 -6.64
CA PRO A 169 -26.12 36.41 -7.17
C PRO A 169 -25.26 37.46 -7.87
N ARG A 170 -23.94 37.48 -7.63
CA ARG A 170 -22.98 38.34 -8.33
C ARG A 170 -22.75 37.92 -9.77
N CYS A 171 -23.01 36.66 -10.11
CA CYS A 171 -22.90 36.14 -11.47
C CYS A 171 -24.18 36.47 -12.26
N THR A 172 -24.03 37.02 -13.47
CA THR A 172 -25.17 37.39 -14.32
C THR A 172 -25.55 36.25 -15.27
N SER A 173 -26.79 36.20 -15.76
CA SER A 173 -27.22 35.16 -16.72
C SER A 173 -26.47 35.20 -18.06
N THR A 174 -25.89 36.35 -18.43
CA THR A 174 -24.98 36.46 -19.58
C THR A 174 -23.67 35.69 -19.35
N LEU A 175 -23.20 35.64 -18.09
CA LEU A 175 -22.01 34.90 -17.70
C LEU A 175 -22.21 33.39 -17.88
N ASP A 176 -23.40 32.85 -17.61
CA ASP A 176 -23.72 31.42 -17.82
C ASP A 176 -23.42 30.97 -19.25
N GLN A 177 -23.96 31.67 -20.25
CA GLN A 177 -23.81 31.29 -21.66
C GLN A 177 -22.36 31.41 -22.13
N GLN A 178 -21.64 32.42 -21.66
CA GLN A 178 -20.21 32.54 -21.90
C GLN A 178 -19.47 31.33 -21.31
N ARG A 179 -19.70 31.04 -20.02
CA ARG A 179 -19.07 29.95 -19.27
C ARG A 179 -19.25 28.61 -19.95
N TYR A 180 -20.49 28.24 -20.28
CA TYR A 180 -20.79 26.97 -20.95
C TYR A 180 -20.03 26.85 -22.28
N ARG A 181 -20.04 27.91 -23.11
CA ARG A 181 -19.36 27.90 -24.41
C ARG A 181 -17.85 27.74 -24.28
N ILE A 182 -17.20 28.53 -23.43
CA ILE A 182 -15.72 28.52 -23.33
C ILE A 182 -15.21 27.22 -22.70
N LEU A 183 -15.91 26.70 -21.69
CA LEU A 183 -15.58 25.42 -21.05
C LEU A 183 -15.79 24.24 -22.00
N ALA A 184 -16.89 24.22 -22.77
CA ALA A 184 -17.13 23.20 -23.79
C ALA A 184 -16.02 23.17 -24.85
N ARG A 185 -15.54 24.34 -25.25
CA ARG A 185 -14.42 24.48 -26.20
C ARG A 185 -13.10 24.01 -25.61
N GLU A 186 -12.82 24.30 -24.34
CA GLU A 186 -11.62 23.83 -23.64
C GLU A 186 -11.57 22.31 -23.50
N VAL A 187 -12.64 21.69 -22.99
CA VAL A 187 -12.66 20.22 -22.81
C VAL A 187 -12.63 19.48 -24.15
N ALA A 188 -13.23 20.05 -25.20
CA ALA A 188 -13.13 19.50 -26.55
C ALA A 188 -11.69 19.54 -27.07
N ALA A 189 -10.95 20.63 -26.82
CA ALA A 189 -9.55 20.77 -27.22
C ALA A 189 -8.63 19.77 -26.49
N PHE A 190 -8.82 19.58 -25.18
CA PHE A 190 -8.09 18.56 -24.42
C PHE A 190 -8.41 17.13 -24.89
N THR A 191 -9.69 16.86 -25.15
CA THR A 191 -10.13 15.55 -25.67
C THR A 191 -9.52 15.24 -27.02
N ALA A 192 -9.51 16.21 -27.94
CA ALA A 192 -8.86 16.06 -29.24
C ALA A 192 -7.35 15.78 -29.11
N ALA A 193 -6.70 16.32 -28.07
CA ALA A 193 -5.30 16.05 -27.73
C ALA A 193 -5.09 14.75 -26.91
N GLY A 194 -6.16 13.99 -26.63
CA GLY A 194 -6.13 12.73 -25.88
C GLY A 194 -5.92 12.88 -24.37
N VAL A 195 -6.15 14.09 -23.83
CA VAL A 195 -5.94 14.45 -22.43
C VAL A 195 -7.27 14.46 -21.65
N PRO A 196 -7.42 13.67 -20.56
CA PRO A 196 -8.61 13.70 -19.72
C PRO A 196 -8.76 15.05 -19.01
N ALA A 197 -9.88 15.73 -19.28
CA ALA A 197 -10.31 16.94 -18.61
C ALA A 197 -11.53 16.68 -17.71
N TYR A 198 -11.56 17.32 -16.54
CA TYR A 198 -12.62 17.22 -15.54
C TYR A 198 -13.17 18.63 -15.26
N LEU A 199 -14.45 18.86 -15.55
CA LEU A 199 -15.14 20.13 -15.29
C LEU A 199 -15.49 20.33 -13.80
N ASP A 200 -15.65 21.57 -13.38
CA ASP A 200 -16.12 21.92 -12.04
C ASP A 200 -17.54 21.40 -11.76
N ALA A 201 -17.70 20.62 -10.70
CA ALA A 201 -19.01 20.24 -10.18
C ALA A 201 -19.23 20.67 -8.72
N GLY A 202 -18.44 21.62 -8.22
CA GLY A 202 -18.55 22.16 -6.88
C GLY A 202 -18.32 21.10 -5.81
N ASN A 203 -19.28 20.95 -4.89
CA ASN A 203 -19.24 19.96 -3.80
C ASN A 203 -20.65 19.57 -3.36
N SER A 204 -20.73 18.54 -2.51
CA SER A 204 -21.98 17.92 -2.01
C SER A 204 -22.88 18.82 -1.15
N ASN A 205 -22.51 20.07 -0.91
CA ASN A 205 -23.31 21.02 -0.14
C ASN A 205 -23.47 22.37 -0.84
N TRP A 206 -23.22 22.45 -2.15
CA TRP A 206 -23.34 23.68 -2.91
C TRP A 206 -24.51 23.64 -3.90
N ILE A 207 -24.43 22.77 -4.91
CA ILE A 207 -25.43 22.69 -5.98
C ILE A 207 -26.10 21.32 -5.92
N GLN A 208 -27.40 21.27 -6.14
CA GLN A 208 -28.14 20.01 -6.19
C GLN A 208 -27.71 19.16 -7.42
N PRO A 209 -27.61 17.83 -7.32
CA PRO A 209 -27.07 16.98 -8.38
C PRO A 209 -27.70 17.20 -9.76
N ALA A 210 -29.03 17.32 -9.85
CA ALA A 210 -29.72 17.54 -11.12
C ALA A 210 -29.42 18.91 -11.75
N ALA A 211 -29.32 19.96 -10.93
CA ALA A 211 -28.94 21.27 -11.42
C ALA A 211 -27.48 21.29 -11.91
N MET A 212 -26.57 20.63 -11.16
CA MET A 212 -25.18 20.52 -11.58
C MET A 212 -25.02 19.69 -12.86
N ALA A 213 -25.74 18.57 -12.99
CA ALA A 213 -25.76 17.78 -14.21
C ALA A 213 -26.21 18.63 -15.42
N GLY A 214 -27.24 19.46 -15.27
CA GLY A 214 -27.66 20.39 -16.33
C GLY A 214 -26.57 21.38 -16.74
N ARG A 215 -25.82 21.92 -15.78
CA ARG A 215 -24.67 22.83 -16.04
C ARG A 215 -23.52 22.09 -16.75
N LEU A 216 -23.21 20.88 -16.32
CA LEU A 216 -22.17 20.03 -16.93
C LEU A 216 -22.52 19.65 -18.37
N GLU A 217 -23.77 19.29 -18.65
CA GLU A 217 -24.25 19.00 -20.01
C GLU A 217 -24.10 20.23 -20.91
N ALA A 218 -24.50 21.42 -20.42
CA ALA A 218 -24.34 22.67 -21.15
C ALA A 218 -22.86 23.03 -21.40
N ALA A 219 -21.97 22.69 -20.47
CA ALA A 219 -20.53 22.90 -20.56
C ALA A 219 -19.77 21.78 -21.32
N GLY A 220 -20.48 20.81 -21.92
CA GLY A 220 -19.86 19.80 -22.77
C GLY A 220 -19.20 18.62 -22.04
N VAL A 221 -19.71 18.24 -20.86
CA VAL A 221 -19.19 17.07 -20.09
C VAL A 221 -19.19 15.77 -20.91
N ARG A 222 -20.07 15.65 -21.92
CA ARG A 222 -20.11 14.50 -22.83
C ARG A 222 -18.87 14.36 -23.69
N THR A 223 -18.18 15.47 -23.95
CA THR A 223 -16.90 15.49 -24.65
C THR A 223 -15.74 15.27 -23.69
N ALA A 224 -15.86 15.73 -22.44
CA ALA A 224 -14.85 15.57 -21.40
C ALA A 224 -14.72 14.10 -20.89
N ARG A 225 -13.71 13.85 -20.05
CA ARG A 225 -13.65 12.61 -19.25
C ARG A 225 -14.73 12.62 -18.17
N GLY A 226 -14.96 13.79 -17.58
CA GLY A 226 -16.11 14.05 -16.72
C GLY A 226 -15.92 15.30 -15.87
N PHE A 227 -15.98 15.18 -14.54
CA PHE A 227 -16.00 16.32 -13.62
C PHE A 227 -15.19 16.10 -12.34
N PHE A 228 -14.97 17.14 -11.54
CA PHE A 228 -14.37 17.02 -10.21
C PHE A 228 -15.29 17.58 -9.13
N THR A 229 -15.06 17.15 -7.90
CA THR A 229 -15.71 17.76 -6.73
C THR A 229 -14.70 18.13 -5.64
N ASN A 230 -15.14 18.98 -4.72
CA ASN A 230 -14.48 19.32 -3.45
C ASN A 230 -13.18 20.14 -3.56
N VAL A 231 -12.82 20.64 -4.75
CA VAL A 231 -11.57 21.42 -4.92
C VAL A 231 -11.52 22.58 -3.93
N ALA A 232 -10.41 22.66 -3.20
CA ALA A 232 -10.18 23.64 -2.13
C ALA A 232 -11.19 23.61 -0.96
N ASN A 233 -12.02 22.58 -0.85
CA ASN A 233 -13.02 22.44 0.21
C ASN A 233 -12.69 21.29 1.18
N TYR A 234 -13.63 20.95 2.08
CA TYR A 234 -13.36 20.11 3.26
C TYR A 234 -14.39 19.00 3.45
N TYR A 235 -15.32 18.79 2.52
CA TYR A 235 -16.37 17.78 2.74
C TYR A 235 -15.78 16.36 2.73
N PRO A 236 -16.24 15.47 3.63
CA PRO A 236 -15.71 14.11 3.72
C PRO A 236 -15.82 13.35 2.40
N THR A 237 -14.79 12.57 2.05
CA THR A 237 -14.70 11.85 0.77
C THR A 237 -15.93 11.00 0.48
N ALA A 238 -16.47 10.27 1.47
CA ALA A 238 -17.66 9.45 1.29
C ALA A 238 -18.90 10.27 0.90
N ARG A 239 -19.03 11.50 1.43
CA ARG A 239 -20.15 12.40 1.09
C ARG A 239 -20.00 12.95 -0.33
N GLU A 240 -18.77 13.32 -0.70
CA GLU A 240 -18.46 13.79 -2.05
C GLU A 240 -18.66 12.68 -3.09
N GLN A 241 -18.25 11.45 -2.79
CA GLN A 241 -18.46 10.30 -3.66
C GLN A 241 -19.96 10.02 -3.86
N ALA A 242 -20.76 10.04 -2.79
CA ALA A 242 -22.21 9.85 -2.90
C ALA A 242 -22.91 10.94 -3.73
N TYR A 243 -22.41 12.19 -3.68
CA TYR A 243 -22.89 13.28 -4.55
C TYR A 243 -22.44 13.08 -6.00
N ALA A 244 -21.16 12.76 -6.21
CA ALA A 244 -20.58 12.56 -7.52
C ALA A 244 -21.21 11.37 -8.27
N GLU A 245 -21.52 10.26 -7.60
CA GLU A 245 -22.24 9.14 -8.25
C GLU A 245 -23.61 9.55 -8.79
N GLN A 246 -24.34 10.42 -8.08
CA GLN A 246 -25.61 10.94 -8.58
C GLN A 246 -25.42 11.83 -9.82
N VAL A 247 -24.43 12.72 -9.80
CA VAL A 247 -24.10 13.58 -10.94
C VAL A 247 -23.59 12.74 -12.13
N SER A 248 -22.79 11.71 -11.88
CA SER A 248 -22.31 10.76 -12.88
C SER A 248 -23.47 10.07 -13.57
N ALA A 249 -24.41 9.50 -12.82
CA ALA A 249 -25.60 8.85 -13.37
C ALA A 249 -26.43 9.81 -14.26
N LEU A 250 -26.61 11.05 -13.82
CA LEU A 250 -27.39 12.07 -14.54
C LEU A 250 -26.68 12.62 -15.79
N THR A 251 -25.37 12.45 -15.89
CA THR A 251 -24.55 12.85 -17.06
C THR A 251 -24.14 11.64 -17.90
N GLY A 252 -24.88 10.53 -17.77
CA GLY A 252 -24.69 9.30 -18.53
C GLY A 252 -23.38 8.58 -18.21
N GLY A 253 -23.02 8.49 -16.94
CA GLY A 253 -21.84 7.79 -16.43
C GLY A 253 -20.54 8.55 -16.64
N SER A 254 -20.54 9.88 -16.50
CA SER A 254 -19.29 10.65 -16.59
C SER A 254 -18.37 10.29 -15.42
N HIS A 255 -17.07 10.16 -15.68
CA HIS A 255 -16.12 9.86 -14.61
C HIS A 255 -15.87 11.08 -13.73
N TYR A 256 -15.28 10.86 -12.56
CA TYR A 256 -14.95 11.98 -11.69
C TYR A 256 -13.70 11.78 -10.85
N VAL A 257 -13.18 12.89 -10.33
CA VAL A 257 -12.10 12.94 -9.34
C VAL A 257 -12.54 13.77 -8.14
N ILE A 258 -11.98 13.50 -6.96
CA ILE A 258 -12.33 14.21 -5.72
C ILE A 258 -11.06 14.83 -5.13
N ASP A 259 -11.10 16.13 -4.80
CA ASP A 259 -10.05 16.76 -4.01
C ASP A 259 -10.16 16.34 -2.53
N THR A 260 -9.11 15.72 -2.01
CA THR A 260 -8.99 15.27 -0.63
C THR A 260 -7.86 15.97 0.11
N SER A 261 -7.33 17.07 -0.42
CA SER A 261 -6.19 17.82 0.13
C SER A 261 -6.35 18.20 1.60
N ARG A 262 -7.55 18.62 2.03
CA ARG A 262 -7.79 19.17 3.37
C ARG A 262 -9.07 18.67 4.06
N ASN A 263 -9.66 17.58 3.56
CA ASN A 263 -10.96 17.10 4.07
C ASN A 263 -10.86 16.07 5.21
N GLY A 264 -9.69 15.90 5.83
CA GLY A 264 -9.44 14.83 6.81
C GLY A 264 -10.31 14.92 8.06
N THR A 265 -10.63 16.13 8.49
CA THR A 265 -11.51 16.37 9.66
C THR A 265 -12.92 16.82 9.27
N GLY A 266 -13.26 16.73 7.98
CA GLY A 266 -14.54 17.16 7.43
C GLY A 266 -14.76 18.68 7.45
N TRP A 267 -15.97 19.10 7.08
CA TRP A 267 -16.39 20.49 7.05
C TRP A 267 -16.34 21.13 8.45
N ARG A 268 -15.78 22.33 8.55
CA ARG A 268 -15.60 23.06 9.83
C ARG A 268 -16.45 24.33 9.95
N GLY A 269 -17.49 24.45 9.14
CA GLY A 269 -18.38 25.63 9.15
C GLY A 269 -17.93 26.78 8.24
N THR A 270 -16.76 26.66 7.59
CA THR A 270 -16.25 27.65 6.64
C THR A 270 -15.38 27.00 5.58
N TRP A 271 -15.36 27.57 4.39
CA TRP A 271 -14.46 27.19 3.30
C TRP A 271 -13.14 27.95 3.35
N CYS A 272 -13.12 29.11 4.00
CA CYS A 272 -12.00 30.02 3.94
C CYS A 272 -11.08 29.79 5.14
N ASN A 273 -9.90 29.19 4.95
CA ASN A 273 -8.90 28.94 6.00
C ASN A 273 -9.49 28.27 7.26
N ALA A 274 -10.18 27.15 7.09
CA ALA A 274 -10.93 26.49 8.15
C ALA A 274 -10.04 26.08 9.35
N PRO A 275 -10.27 26.64 10.57
CA PRO A 275 -9.54 26.21 11.76
C PRO A 275 -9.80 24.74 12.10
N GLY A 276 -8.74 24.01 12.44
CA GLY A 276 -8.83 22.58 12.77
C GLY A 276 -9.11 21.68 11.57
N ALA A 277 -9.02 22.18 10.33
CA ALA A 277 -8.91 21.33 9.15
C ALA A 277 -7.65 20.44 9.24
N GLY A 278 -7.69 19.29 8.57
CA GLY A 278 -6.60 18.33 8.53
C GLY A 278 -6.37 17.81 7.13
N LEU A 279 -5.14 17.39 6.81
CA LEU A 279 -4.87 16.71 5.53
C LEU A 279 -5.82 15.52 5.38
N GLY A 280 -6.48 15.41 4.23
CA GLY A 280 -7.37 14.30 3.95
C GLY A 280 -6.67 13.12 3.32
N THR A 281 -7.45 12.17 2.80
CA THR A 281 -6.92 10.92 2.23
C THR A 281 -5.85 11.20 1.18
N SER A 282 -4.76 10.45 1.21
CA SER A 282 -3.66 10.57 0.25
C SER A 282 -4.16 10.38 -1.19
N PRO A 283 -3.60 11.12 -2.17
CA PRO A 283 -3.98 10.97 -3.57
C PRO A 283 -3.78 9.54 -4.03
N ARG A 284 -4.70 8.95 -4.80
CA ARG A 284 -4.51 7.60 -5.38
C ARG A 284 -5.40 7.41 -6.60
N VAL A 285 -4.98 6.52 -7.48
CA VAL A 285 -5.86 5.98 -8.53
C VAL A 285 -6.89 5.07 -7.89
N VAL A 286 -8.13 5.16 -8.34
CA VAL A 286 -9.22 4.27 -7.91
C VAL A 286 -9.53 3.34 -9.07
N ALA A 287 -9.54 2.04 -8.79
CA ALA A 287 -9.75 0.98 -9.77
C ALA A 287 -10.71 -0.08 -9.22
N ASP A 288 -11.80 0.38 -8.60
CA ASP A 288 -12.82 -0.46 -7.95
C ASP A 288 -14.05 -0.71 -8.86
N GLY A 289 -14.00 -0.25 -10.12
CA GLY A 289 -15.08 -0.40 -11.09
C GLY A 289 -16.15 0.69 -11.03
N THR A 290 -16.02 1.66 -10.13
CA THR A 290 -16.88 2.85 -10.10
C THR A 290 -16.45 3.90 -11.13
N ALA A 291 -17.20 5.00 -11.25
CA ALA A 291 -16.83 6.13 -12.10
C ALA A 291 -15.76 7.05 -11.46
N LEU A 292 -15.35 6.79 -10.22
CA LEU A 292 -14.27 7.51 -9.55
C LEU A 292 -12.92 7.09 -10.13
N ASP A 293 -12.23 8.02 -10.77
CA ASP A 293 -10.91 7.76 -11.36
C ASP A 293 -9.77 7.92 -10.35
N ALA A 294 -9.85 8.94 -9.50
CA ALA A 294 -8.79 9.23 -8.54
C ALA A 294 -9.28 10.10 -7.38
N LEU A 295 -8.67 9.88 -6.21
CA LEU A 295 -8.58 10.92 -5.19
C LEU A 295 -7.33 11.73 -5.47
N LEU A 296 -7.44 13.05 -5.49
CA LEU A 296 -6.35 13.96 -5.82
C LEU A 296 -6.14 14.96 -4.69
N TRP A 297 -4.92 15.47 -4.56
CA TRP A 297 -4.72 16.75 -3.89
C TRP A 297 -4.66 17.81 -4.97
N VAL A 298 -5.75 18.55 -5.12
CA VAL A 298 -5.85 19.63 -6.10
C VAL A 298 -5.40 20.93 -5.44
N LYS A 299 -6.07 21.37 -4.37
CA LYS A 299 -5.58 22.50 -3.57
C LYS A 299 -4.26 22.14 -2.89
N THR A 300 -3.30 23.06 -2.96
CA THR A 300 -2.04 22.96 -2.21
C THR A 300 -2.28 23.10 -0.71
N PRO A 301 -2.11 22.04 0.10
CA PRO A 301 -2.22 22.16 1.55
C PRO A 301 -1.13 23.10 2.07
N GLY A 302 -1.51 24.06 2.92
CA GLY A 302 -0.61 25.11 3.41
C GLY A 302 -0.70 26.43 2.66
N ALA A 303 -1.25 26.47 1.45
CA ALA A 303 -1.56 27.75 0.77
C ALA A 303 -2.88 28.34 1.30
N SER A 304 -2.88 29.64 1.63
CA SER A 304 -4.06 30.36 2.12
C SER A 304 -5.20 30.38 1.10
N ASP A 305 -6.44 30.43 1.59
CA ASP A 305 -7.65 30.68 0.79
C ASP A 305 -7.96 32.17 0.63
N GLY A 306 -7.31 33.05 1.41
CA GLY A 306 -7.57 34.49 1.45
C GLY A 306 -7.31 35.08 2.84
N THR A 307 -7.62 36.36 3.03
CA THR A 307 -7.33 37.07 4.29
C THR A 307 -8.25 36.71 5.47
N CYS A 308 -9.25 35.86 5.21
CA CYS A 308 -10.18 35.32 6.20
C CYS A 308 -9.48 34.50 7.28
N ASN A 309 -10.06 34.46 8.48
CA ASN A 309 -9.56 33.71 9.63
C ASN A 309 -8.07 33.98 9.95
N GLY A 310 -7.60 35.20 9.66
CA GLY A 310 -6.23 35.63 9.91
C GLY A 310 -5.20 35.14 8.90
N GLY A 311 -5.64 34.60 7.76
CA GLY A 311 -4.74 34.12 6.71
C GLY A 311 -4.08 35.25 5.90
N PRO A 312 -3.00 34.95 5.17
CA PRO A 312 -2.43 35.85 4.17
C PRO A 312 -3.26 35.84 2.88
N ALA A 313 -2.87 36.64 1.89
CA ALA A 313 -3.50 36.66 0.57
C ALA A 313 -3.62 35.25 -0.05
N ALA A 314 -4.66 35.01 -0.83
CA ALA A 314 -4.95 33.71 -1.44
C ALA A 314 -3.73 33.18 -2.22
N GLY A 315 -3.46 31.88 -2.11
CA GLY A 315 -2.32 31.23 -2.73
C GLY A 315 -0.97 31.41 -2.00
N THR A 316 -0.87 32.35 -1.06
CA THR A 316 0.36 32.55 -0.27
C THR A 316 0.59 31.37 0.67
N TRP A 317 1.82 30.84 0.71
CA TRP A 317 2.20 29.80 1.67
C TRP A 317 2.07 30.30 3.10
N TRP A 318 1.35 29.56 3.94
CA TRP A 318 1.08 29.91 5.32
C TRP A 318 1.53 28.80 6.26
N SER A 319 2.73 28.97 6.84
CA SER A 319 3.41 27.94 7.63
C SER A 319 2.57 27.41 8.80
N SER A 320 1.96 28.30 9.61
CA SER A 320 1.17 27.86 10.77
C SER A 320 -0.06 27.04 10.37
N TYR A 321 -0.66 27.35 9.20
CA TYR A 321 -1.76 26.59 8.65
C TYR A 321 -1.32 25.23 8.12
N ALA A 322 -0.19 25.16 7.41
CA ALA A 322 0.42 23.89 7.00
C ALA A 322 0.69 22.97 8.21
N GLN A 323 1.25 23.53 9.28
CA GLN A 323 1.46 22.80 10.53
C GLN A 323 0.14 22.31 11.17
N ALA A 324 -0.91 23.13 11.13
CA ALA A 324 -2.23 22.73 11.66
C ALA A 324 -2.84 21.58 10.85
N LEU A 325 -2.77 21.64 9.52
CA LEU A 325 -3.24 20.58 8.64
C LEU A 325 -2.52 19.25 8.89
N VAL A 326 -1.19 19.30 9.05
CA VAL A 326 -0.36 18.11 9.32
C VAL A 326 -0.68 17.52 10.70
N ARG A 327 -0.86 18.34 11.74
CA ARG A 327 -1.22 17.86 13.08
C ARG A 327 -2.58 17.15 13.12
N ALA A 328 -3.51 17.53 12.25
CA ALA A 328 -4.85 16.96 12.18
C ALA A 328 -5.03 15.98 11.00
N ALA A 329 -3.94 15.48 10.42
CA ALA A 329 -3.98 14.67 9.21
C ALA A 329 -4.73 13.34 9.40
N GLN A 330 -5.56 13.01 8.42
CA GLN A 330 -6.30 11.75 8.27
C GLN A 330 -6.05 11.20 6.85
N LEU A 331 -4.80 10.81 6.62
CA LEU A 331 -4.28 10.46 5.29
C LEU A 331 -4.86 9.16 4.72
N GLY A 332 -5.57 8.35 5.52
CA GLY A 332 -6.00 7.01 5.12
C GLY A 332 -4.80 6.14 4.70
N THR A 333 -5.06 5.02 4.01
CA THR A 333 -3.99 4.18 3.45
C THR A 333 -3.37 4.91 2.25
N PRO A 334 -2.05 5.20 2.24
CA PRO A 334 -1.38 5.85 1.11
C PRO A 334 -1.45 4.99 -0.17
N PRO A 335 -1.41 5.58 -1.38
CA PRO A 335 -1.05 4.81 -2.57
C PRO A 335 0.37 4.25 -2.40
N ALA A 336 0.63 3.06 -2.94
CA ALA A 336 1.99 2.58 -3.14
C ALA A 336 2.75 3.61 -4.03
N PRO A 337 3.94 4.10 -3.63
CA PRO A 337 4.80 4.83 -4.53
C PRO A 337 5.30 3.87 -5.62
N THR A 338 5.08 4.19 -6.89
CA THR A 338 5.95 3.64 -7.94
C THR A 338 7.31 4.30 -7.86
N ALA A 339 8.32 3.44 -7.95
CA ALA A 339 9.73 3.79 -7.94
C ALA A 339 10.08 4.89 -8.97
N ALA A 340 10.83 5.91 -8.53
CA ALA A 340 12.24 6.01 -8.89
C ALA A 340 12.99 7.12 -8.11
N VAL A 341 14.23 6.78 -7.76
CA VAL A 341 15.40 7.61 -7.35
C VAL A 341 15.62 7.87 -5.85
N GLY A 342 16.39 6.97 -5.21
CA GLY A 342 17.35 7.30 -4.15
C GLY A 342 17.15 6.59 -2.81
N ASP A 343 17.53 5.32 -2.70
CA ASP A 343 17.35 4.45 -1.52
C ASP A 343 18.17 4.89 -0.30
N VAL A 344 17.50 4.98 0.85
CA VAL A 344 18.13 4.74 2.16
C VAL A 344 18.05 3.23 2.38
N PRO A 345 19.16 2.52 2.66
CA PRO A 345 19.15 1.08 2.94
C PRO A 345 18.21 0.73 4.11
N HIS A 346 17.30 -0.25 3.97
CA HIS A 346 16.45 -0.70 5.08
C HIS A 346 16.91 -2.07 5.57
N SER A 347 17.12 -2.20 6.88
CA SER A 347 17.36 -3.52 7.49
C SER A 347 16.02 -4.17 7.83
N PRO A 348 15.89 -5.51 7.76
CA PRO A 348 14.65 -6.19 8.07
C PRO A 348 14.19 -5.94 9.50
N VAL A 349 12.87 -5.86 9.65
CA VAL A 349 12.19 -5.74 10.94
C VAL A 349 11.65 -7.11 11.32
N VAL A 350 11.98 -7.55 12.54
CA VAL A 350 11.44 -8.78 13.13
C VAL A 350 10.74 -8.44 14.44
N ALA A 351 9.48 -8.83 14.54
CA ALA A 351 8.73 -8.76 15.78
C ALA A 351 8.73 -10.12 16.46
N PHE A 352 9.29 -10.20 17.67
CA PHE A 352 9.22 -11.38 18.52
C PHE A 352 8.04 -11.26 19.49
N GLU A 353 6.88 -11.80 19.11
CA GLU A 353 5.62 -11.55 19.82
C GLU A 353 5.43 -12.47 21.01
N ARG A 354 5.82 -13.74 20.88
CA ARG A 354 5.51 -14.78 21.87
C ARG A 354 6.70 -15.70 22.11
N ALA A 355 6.93 -16.03 23.38
CA ALA A 355 7.86 -17.06 23.81
C ALA A 355 7.31 -17.71 25.09
N ASP A 356 6.57 -18.80 24.93
CA ASP A 356 5.87 -19.47 26.05
C ASP A 356 6.33 -20.92 26.20
N VAL A 357 6.29 -21.42 27.43
CA VAL A 357 6.52 -22.84 27.71
C VAL A 357 5.46 -23.67 26.99
N ALA A 358 5.91 -24.63 26.19
CA ALA A 358 5.08 -25.60 25.48
C ALA A 358 5.26 -27.00 26.05
N MET A 359 4.47 -27.96 25.55
CA MET A 359 4.59 -29.36 25.97
C MET A 359 5.96 -29.94 25.60
N ALA A 360 6.50 -29.60 24.43
CA ALA A 360 7.77 -30.12 23.91
C ALA A 360 8.81 -29.02 23.63
N GLY A 361 8.99 -28.08 24.57
CA GLY A 361 9.98 -27.00 24.47
C GLY A 361 9.37 -25.62 24.67
N VAL A 362 9.77 -24.65 23.85
CA VAL A 362 9.27 -23.27 23.87
C VAL A 362 8.53 -22.98 22.58
N ALA A 363 7.25 -22.60 22.68
CA ALA A 363 6.49 -22.11 21.54
C ALA A 363 6.85 -20.65 21.28
N VAL A 364 7.31 -20.39 20.06
CA VAL A 364 7.72 -19.07 19.59
C VAL A 364 6.88 -18.65 18.40
N SER A 365 6.53 -17.37 18.34
CA SER A 365 5.86 -16.81 17.17
C SER A 365 6.15 -15.32 17.01
N GLY A 366 5.97 -14.86 15.78
CA GLY A 366 6.13 -13.47 15.43
C GLY A 366 5.85 -13.22 13.95
N TRP A 367 6.40 -12.13 13.46
CA TRP A 367 6.45 -11.81 12.04
C TRP A 367 7.79 -11.19 11.66
N GLY A 368 8.11 -11.21 10.38
CA GLY A 368 9.36 -10.66 9.85
C GLY A 368 9.17 -10.14 8.43
N LEU A 369 9.76 -8.98 8.15
CA LEU A 369 9.67 -8.29 6.88
C LEU A 369 11.00 -7.63 6.54
N ASP A 370 11.41 -7.73 5.28
CA ASP A 370 12.40 -6.82 4.71
C ASP A 370 11.66 -5.75 3.89
N GLU A 371 11.86 -4.47 4.21
CA GLU A 371 11.18 -3.37 3.51
C GLU A 371 11.77 -3.12 2.12
N ASP A 372 12.97 -3.63 1.85
CA ASP A 372 13.57 -3.60 0.51
C ASP A 372 12.96 -4.69 -0.41
N GLU A 373 12.46 -5.79 0.17
CA GLU A 373 11.73 -6.86 -0.54
C GLU A 373 10.38 -7.19 0.12
N PRO A 374 9.40 -6.26 0.15
CA PRO A 374 8.22 -6.37 1.01
C PRO A 374 7.21 -7.45 0.56
N SER A 375 7.42 -8.06 -0.60
CA SER A 375 6.63 -9.19 -1.10
C SER A 375 7.29 -10.55 -0.88
N ALA A 376 8.55 -10.58 -0.43
CA ALA A 376 9.30 -11.80 -0.18
C ALA A 376 9.15 -12.24 1.29
N ALA A 377 9.04 -13.55 1.48
CA ALA A 377 9.07 -14.13 2.82
C ALA A 377 10.50 -14.05 3.40
N LEU A 378 10.63 -13.44 4.58
CA LEU A 378 11.90 -13.25 5.27
C LEU A 378 12.39 -14.57 5.88
N ALA A 379 13.70 -14.83 5.84
CA ALA A 379 14.28 -15.93 6.62
C ALA A 379 14.53 -15.47 8.07
N VAL A 380 13.96 -16.18 9.03
CA VAL A 380 14.05 -15.87 10.47
C VAL A 380 14.82 -16.97 11.18
N THR A 381 15.89 -16.61 11.88
CA THR A 381 16.68 -17.56 12.68
C THR A 381 16.35 -17.40 14.15
N VAL A 382 16.04 -18.52 14.81
CA VAL A 382 15.80 -18.59 16.25
C VAL A 382 17.05 -19.17 16.92
N THR A 383 17.55 -18.48 17.93
CA THR A 383 18.63 -18.95 18.79
C THR A 383 18.12 -19.19 20.21
N VAL A 384 18.69 -20.19 20.87
CA VAL A 384 18.47 -20.48 22.30
C VAL A 384 19.84 -20.51 22.96
N ASP A 385 20.03 -19.68 23.97
CA ASP A 385 21.30 -19.50 24.70
C ASP A 385 22.48 -19.24 23.76
N GLY A 386 22.23 -18.43 22.72
CA GLY A 386 23.22 -18.01 21.73
C GLY A 386 23.51 -19.03 20.62
N ARG A 387 22.86 -20.21 20.61
CA ARG A 387 23.01 -21.21 19.55
C ARG A 387 21.82 -21.20 18.62
N SER A 388 22.05 -21.14 17.30
CA SER A 388 20.98 -21.30 16.30
C SER A 388 20.39 -22.70 16.37
N VAL A 389 19.09 -22.78 16.67
CA VAL A 389 18.36 -24.06 16.79
C VAL A 389 17.41 -24.28 15.64
N ARG A 390 16.99 -23.21 14.95
CA ARG A 390 16.06 -23.32 13.81
C ARG A 390 16.12 -22.08 12.92
N THR A 391 15.98 -22.29 11.61
CA THR A 391 15.69 -21.23 10.64
C THR A 391 14.33 -21.51 10.01
N LEU A 392 13.51 -20.46 9.90
CA LEU A 392 12.13 -20.49 9.44
C LEU A 392 11.97 -19.54 8.26
N THR A 393 10.98 -19.80 7.43
CA THR A 393 10.48 -18.84 6.45
C THR A 393 9.27 -18.15 7.04
N ALA A 394 9.25 -16.82 7.03
CA ALA A 394 8.13 -16.01 7.48
C ALA A 394 7.09 -15.90 6.37
N ASP A 395 6.37 -16.98 6.10
CA ASP A 395 5.35 -17.10 5.04
C ASP A 395 3.93 -17.38 5.57
N GLN A 396 3.77 -17.46 6.89
CA GLN A 396 2.46 -17.73 7.49
C GLN A 396 1.54 -16.52 7.33
N ARG A 397 0.25 -16.81 7.12
CA ARG A 397 -0.75 -15.79 6.85
C ARG A 397 -1.03 -14.93 8.08
N ARG A 398 -0.87 -13.61 7.95
CA ARG A 398 -1.12 -12.58 8.96
C ARG A 398 -1.88 -11.42 8.34
N THR A 399 -3.20 -11.41 8.52
CA THR A 399 -4.08 -10.39 7.94
C THR A 399 -3.99 -9.04 8.64
N ASP A 400 -3.52 -9.03 9.87
CA ASP A 400 -3.26 -7.84 10.69
C ASP A 400 -2.02 -7.07 10.24
N LEU A 401 -1.14 -7.69 9.45
CA LEU A 401 0.02 -7.03 8.82
C LEU A 401 -0.34 -6.39 7.47
N VAL A 402 -1.55 -6.67 6.95
CA VAL A 402 -2.05 -6.07 5.71
C VAL A 402 -2.35 -4.59 5.96
N GLY A 403 -1.73 -3.73 5.17
CA GLY A 403 -1.89 -2.27 5.30
C GLY A 403 -0.81 -1.61 6.16
N LEU A 404 0.25 -2.33 6.56
CA LEU A 404 1.46 -1.70 7.07
C LEU A 404 2.11 -0.80 5.99
N PRO A 405 2.71 0.35 6.38
CA PRO A 405 3.35 1.29 5.44
C PRO A 405 4.45 0.69 4.56
N SER A 406 4.99 -0.47 4.95
CA SER A 406 6.03 -1.21 4.26
C SER A 406 5.57 -1.99 3.02
N GLY A 407 4.25 -2.08 2.77
CA GLY A 407 3.71 -2.82 1.61
C GLY A 407 3.71 -4.35 1.76
N ALA A 408 3.89 -4.84 2.99
CA ALA A 408 3.89 -6.26 3.33
C ALA A 408 2.60 -6.96 2.84
N GLY A 409 2.77 -8.11 2.19
CA GLY A 409 1.67 -8.99 1.82
C GLY A 409 1.03 -9.65 3.05
N GLN A 410 0.25 -10.70 2.82
CA GLN A 410 -0.32 -11.48 3.93
C GLN A 410 0.64 -12.53 4.49
N ALA A 411 1.74 -12.84 3.81
CA ALA A 411 2.60 -13.98 4.09
C ALA A 411 3.92 -13.53 4.77
N HIS A 412 3.83 -13.09 6.03
CA HIS A 412 4.98 -12.59 6.81
C HIS A 412 5.03 -13.10 8.26
N GLY A 413 4.11 -13.98 8.65
CA GLY A 413 4.09 -14.60 9.98
C GLY A 413 5.04 -15.79 10.05
N TRP A 414 5.50 -16.12 11.25
CA TRP A 414 6.22 -17.36 11.53
C TRP A 414 5.86 -17.88 12.92
N SER A 415 5.92 -19.20 13.07
CA SER A 415 5.78 -19.86 14.37
C SER A 415 6.51 -21.20 14.38
N ALA A 416 7.01 -21.59 15.55
CA ALA A 416 7.65 -22.87 15.77
C ALA A 416 7.61 -23.28 17.25
N ILE A 417 7.85 -24.56 17.50
CA ILE A 417 8.32 -25.03 18.81
C ILE A 417 9.83 -25.25 18.67
N VAL A 418 10.60 -24.68 19.59
CA VAL A 418 12.06 -24.83 19.68
C VAL A 418 12.46 -25.54 20.97
N PRO A 419 13.60 -26.25 20.99
CA PRO A 419 14.09 -26.86 22.21
C PRO A 419 14.30 -25.82 23.31
N GLY A 420 13.85 -26.14 24.53
CA GLY A 420 14.07 -25.35 25.73
C GLY A 420 14.71 -26.19 26.81
N GLY A 421 14.11 -27.35 27.13
CA GLY A 421 14.51 -28.11 28.30
C GLY A 421 14.24 -27.35 29.60
N ALA A 422 14.53 -27.95 30.75
CA ALA A 422 14.34 -27.29 32.04
C ALA A 422 15.42 -26.23 32.31
N GLY A 423 15.00 -25.06 32.76
CA GLY A 423 15.91 -23.98 33.11
C GLY A 423 15.46 -22.61 32.62
N THR A 424 16.34 -21.64 32.81
CA THR A 424 16.18 -20.28 32.30
C THR A 424 16.91 -20.17 30.97
N HIS A 425 16.20 -19.82 29.91
CA HIS A 425 16.72 -19.73 28.56
C HIS A 425 16.57 -18.32 27.99
N SER A 426 17.59 -17.87 27.27
CA SER A 426 17.51 -16.69 26.42
C SER A 426 17.17 -17.13 25.01
N VAL A 427 15.95 -16.82 24.56
CA VAL A 427 15.49 -17.11 23.19
C VAL A 427 15.57 -15.82 22.39
N CYS A 428 16.29 -15.82 21.27
CA CYS A 428 16.41 -14.65 20.42
C CYS A 428 16.02 -14.95 18.98
N VAL A 429 15.60 -13.92 18.24
CA VAL A 429 15.28 -14.02 16.83
C VAL A 429 15.97 -12.94 16.01
N THR A 430 16.44 -13.32 14.82
CA THR A 430 17.04 -12.42 13.82
C THR A 430 16.42 -12.65 12.45
N GLY A 431 16.29 -11.58 11.65
CA GLY A 431 15.84 -11.62 10.26
C GLY A 431 17.01 -11.43 9.31
N ALA A 432 17.13 -12.29 8.30
CA ALA A 432 18.21 -12.22 7.31
C ALA A 432 17.89 -11.21 6.21
N ASN A 433 18.75 -10.20 6.04
CA ASN A 433 18.53 -9.10 5.11
C ASN A 433 18.56 -9.56 3.65
N ARG A 434 17.69 -8.98 2.82
CA ARG A 434 17.65 -9.14 1.37
C ARG A 434 17.64 -7.76 0.71
N GLY A 435 18.76 -7.41 0.09
CA GLY A 435 18.95 -6.08 -0.51
C GLY A 435 20.02 -5.26 0.21
N PRO A 436 20.03 -3.92 0.05
CA PRO A 436 20.94 -3.02 0.76
C PRO A 436 20.60 -2.91 2.25
N GLY A 437 21.41 -3.48 3.13
CA GLY A 437 21.14 -3.42 4.58
C GLY A 437 21.99 -4.42 5.35
N VAL A 438 21.62 -4.68 6.60
CA VAL A 438 22.24 -5.72 7.45
C VAL A 438 21.15 -6.51 8.16
N ASP A 439 21.45 -7.75 8.57
CA ASP A 439 20.51 -8.56 9.34
C ASP A 439 19.95 -7.80 10.55
N SER A 440 18.70 -8.10 10.93
CA SER A 440 18.06 -7.44 12.05
C SER A 440 18.85 -7.68 13.34
N THR A 441 18.85 -6.69 14.24
CA THR A 441 19.37 -6.92 15.58
C THR A 441 18.58 -8.03 16.27
N PRO A 442 19.23 -8.89 17.07
CA PRO A 442 18.53 -9.95 17.79
C PRO A 442 17.51 -9.38 18.77
N VAL A 443 16.25 -9.82 18.67
CA VAL A 443 15.21 -9.52 19.66
C VAL A 443 15.10 -10.72 20.58
N CYS A 444 15.40 -10.53 21.87
CA CYS A 444 15.49 -11.62 22.84
C CYS A 444 14.36 -11.58 23.88
N ARG A 445 13.95 -12.75 24.35
CA ARG A 445 13.05 -12.95 25.50
C ARG A 445 13.62 -14.04 26.41
N THR A 446 13.49 -13.84 27.71
CA THR A 446 13.83 -14.85 28.71
C THR A 446 12.62 -15.73 28.98
N VAL A 447 12.79 -17.05 28.90
CA VAL A 447 11.76 -18.04 29.23
C VAL A 447 12.28 -18.92 30.35
N ILE A 448 11.45 -19.14 31.37
CA ILE A 448 11.74 -20.06 32.47
C ILE A 448 10.88 -21.30 32.28
N VAL A 449 11.52 -22.42 31.96
CA VAL A 449 10.86 -23.72 31.82
C VAL A 449 11.06 -24.48 33.13
N ALA A 450 9.96 -24.74 33.82
CA ALA A 450 10.01 -25.57 35.02
C ALA A 450 10.39 -27.01 34.64
N ALA A 451 11.26 -27.61 35.44
CA ALA A 451 11.57 -29.03 35.33
C ALA A 451 10.31 -29.87 35.54
N SER A 452 10.16 -30.92 34.75
CA SER A 452 8.96 -31.76 34.81
C SER A 452 9.30 -33.23 34.70
N ALA A 453 8.61 -34.06 35.49
CA ALA A 453 8.73 -35.51 35.34
C ALA A 453 8.21 -35.96 33.96
N PRO A 454 8.66 -37.11 33.44
CA PRO A 454 8.22 -37.63 32.15
C PRO A 454 6.70 -37.71 32.01
N LEU A 455 6.21 -37.46 30.80
CA LEU A 455 4.82 -37.72 30.41
C LEU A 455 4.77 -39.07 29.68
N GLY A 456 3.71 -39.85 29.93
CA GLY A 456 3.54 -41.12 29.22
C GLY A 456 2.18 -41.76 29.45
N ALA A 457 1.93 -42.85 28.73
CA ALA A 457 0.79 -43.70 28.96
C ALA A 457 1.19 -45.18 28.99
N PHE A 458 0.57 -45.92 29.90
CA PHE A 458 0.63 -47.39 29.95
C PHE A 458 -0.54 -47.97 29.16
N ASP A 459 -0.32 -48.13 27.85
CA ASP A 459 -1.36 -48.54 26.89
C ASP A 459 -1.95 -49.91 27.21
N GLY A 460 -1.11 -50.88 27.59
CA GLY A 460 -1.63 -52.21 27.92
C GLY A 460 -0.61 -53.18 28.51
N ALA A 461 -1.15 -54.14 29.26
CA ALA A 461 -0.43 -55.35 29.64
C ALA A 461 -1.32 -56.58 29.44
N ALA A 462 -0.81 -57.60 28.76
CA ALA A 462 -1.55 -58.81 28.41
C ALA A 462 -0.65 -60.05 28.47
N SER A 463 -1.23 -61.23 28.75
CA SER A 463 -0.50 -62.50 28.75
C SER A 463 -0.86 -63.33 27.51
N PRO A 464 -0.18 -63.12 26.36
CA PRO A 464 -0.51 -63.83 25.13
C PRO A 464 -0.02 -65.28 25.12
N SER A 465 0.95 -65.62 25.95
CA SER A 465 1.56 -66.94 26.04
C SER A 465 1.92 -67.28 27.48
N ARG A 466 2.06 -68.58 27.78
CA ARG A 466 2.27 -69.07 29.14
C ARG A 466 3.51 -68.44 29.78
N GLY A 467 3.36 -67.94 31.00
CA GLY A 467 4.45 -67.37 31.78
C GLY A 467 5.08 -66.10 31.20
N ARG A 468 4.33 -65.33 30.40
CA ARG A 468 4.78 -64.09 29.75
C ARG A 468 3.72 -63.00 29.87
N VAL A 469 4.17 -61.75 29.98
CA VAL A 469 3.33 -60.55 29.87
C VAL A 469 3.96 -59.58 28.87
N ASP A 470 3.19 -59.19 27.87
CA ASP A 470 3.52 -58.12 26.94
C ASP A 470 3.08 -56.80 27.55
N VAL A 471 3.98 -55.83 27.58
CA VAL A 471 3.80 -54.50 28.15
C VAL A 471 4.13 -53.48 27.09
N SER A 472 3.22 -52.55 26.83
CA SER A 472 3.40 -51.50 25.83
C SER A 472 2.89 -50.15 26.30
N GLY A 473 3.46 -49.10 25.73
CA GLY A 473 3.07 -47.72 25.99
C GLY A 473 3.96 -46.73 25.27
N TRP A 474 3.98 -45.50 25.79
CA TRP A 474 4.88 -44.44 25.36
C TRP A 474 5.26 -43.56 26.54
N ALA A 475 6.44 -42.94 26.49
CA ALA A 475 6.87 -41.95 27.46
C ALA A 475 7.97 -41.06 26.87
N PHE A 476 8.00 -39.79 27.27
CA PHE A 476 9.06 -38.85 26.95
C PHE A 476 9.25 -37.82 28.07
N ASP A 477 10.45 -37.25 28.18
CA ASP A 477 10.75 -36.19 29.14
C ASP A 477 10.74 -34.84 28.44
N ARG A 478 10.01 -33.88 29.00
CA ARG A 478 9.89 -32.53 28.43
C ARG A 478 11.16 -31.71 28.64
N ASP A 479 11.99 -32.11 29.60
CA ASP A 479 13.29 -31.51 29.87
C ASP A 479 14.30 -31.88 28.76
N GLN A 480 14.11 -33.02 28.06
CA GLN A 480 14.95 -33.48 26.95
C GLN A 480 14.17 -34.30 25.89
N VAL A 481 13.31 -33.64 25.12
CA VAL A 481 12.39 -34.31 24.16
C VAL A 481 13.06 -35.09 23.03
N THR A 482 14.33 -34.83 22.71
CA THR A 482 15.09 -35.57 21.68
C THR A 482 15.72 -36.86 22.20
N SER A 483 15.71 -37.06 23.52
CA SER A 483 16.33 -38.21 24.18
C SER A 483 15.27 -39.20 24.62
N ALA A 484 15.48 -40.49 24.33
CA ALA A 484 14.59 -41.54 24.81
C ALA A 484 14.69 -41.69 26.34
N VAL A 485 13.55 -41.66 27.03
CA VAL A 485 13.51 -41.93 28.48
C VAL A 485 13.70 -43.42 28.74
N THR A 486 14.20 -43.74 29.93
CA THR A 486 14.25 -45.13 30.37
C THR A 486 12.93 -45.51 31.04
N VAL A 487 12.33 -46.61 30.62
CA VAL A 487 11.11 -47.18 31.20
C VAL A 487 11.45 -48.43 32.00
N THR A 488 11.03 -48.46 33.25
CA THR A 488 11.16 -49.59 34.17
C THR A 488 9.81 -50.26 34.35
N VAL A 489 9.77 -51.58 34.12
CA VAL A 489 8.58 -52.41 34.35
C VAL A 489 8.81 -53.26 35.59
N THR A 490 7.85 -53.27 36.52
CA THR A 490 7.86 -54.15 37.69
C THR A 490 6.68 -55.11 37.67
N VAL A 491 6.86 -56.30 38.23
CA VAL A 491 5.83 -57.31 38.47
C VAL A 491 5.84 -57.61 39.96
N ASP A 492 4.71 -57.36 40.63
CA ASP A 492 4.55 -57.47 42.09
C ASP A 492 5.64 -56.71 42.89
N GLY A 493 6.09 -55.58 42.35
CA GLY A 493 7.12 -54.73 42.96
C GLY A 493 8.56 -55.10 42.60
N ALA A 494 8.82 -56.29 42.01
CA ALA A 494 10.14 -56.67 41.54
C ALA A 494 10.39 -56.16 40.11
N ARG A 495 11.58 -55.59 39.85
CA ARG A 495 11.95 -55.10 38.50
C ARG A 495 12.08 -56.26 37.52
N ALA A 496 11.22 -56.25 36.49
CA ALA A 496 11.17 -57.27 35.46
C ALA A 496 11.84 -56.84 34.14
N ALA A 497 11.84 -55.54 33.83
CA ALA A 497 12.56 -54.99 32.67
C ALA A 497 12.96 -53.52 32.88
N ARG A 498 13.97 -53.09 32.10
CA ARG A 498 14.38 -51.70 31.93
C ARG A 498 14.75 -51.49 30.47
N ILE A 499 14.03 -50.64 29.76
CA ILE A 499 14.16 -50.43 28.30
C ILE A 499 14.12 -48.95 27.95
N ALA A 500 14.63 -48.56 26.79
CA ALA A 500 14.42 -47.22 26.25
C ALA A 500 13.01 -47.11 25.64
N ALA A 501 12.39 -45.93 25.75
CA ALA A 501 11.22 -45.58 24.97
C ALA A 501 11.66 -44.93 23.65
N ASP A 502 12.16 -45.73 22.71
CA ASP A 502 12.75 -45.29 21.43
C ASP A 502 12.01 -45.82 20.20
N SER A 503 10.90 -46.55 20.41
CA SER A 503 10.11 -47.14 19.32
C SER A 503 9.20 -46.10 18.65
N ALA A 504 8.88 -46.31 17.39
CA ALA A 504 8.06 -45.38 16.62
C ALA A 504 6.60 -45.31 17.12
N ARG A 505 6.15 -44.09 17.43
CA ARG A 505 4.79 -43.68 17.78
C ARG A 505 4.42 -42.36 17.10
N PRO A 506 4.23 -42.36 15.76
CA PRO A 506 3.81 -41.16 15.03
C PRO A 506 2.47 -40.58 15.52
N ASP A 507 1.62 -41.41 16.12
CA ASP A 507 0.37 -41.00 16.75
C ASP A 507 0.60 -40.11 17.99
N VAL A 508 1.62 -40.41 18.80
CA VAL A 508 2.03 -39.61 19.96
C VAL A 508 2.69 -38.32 19.51
N ASP A 509 3.55 -38.38 18.50
CA ASP A 509 4.20 -37.21 17.91
C ASP A 509 3.18 -36.21 17.35
N ARG A 510 2.15 -36.69 16.65
CA ARG A 510 1.07 -35.84 16.12
C ARG A 510 0.34 -35.04 17.21
N VAL A 511 0.25 -35.55 18.44
CA VAL A 511 -0.44 -34.89 19.55
C VAL A 511 0.51 -34.02 20.37
N HIS A 512 1.72 -34.49 20.63
CA HIS A 512 2.63 -33.90 21.60
C HIS A 512 3.84 -33.19 20.99
N ALA A 513 4.09 -33.36 19.68
CA ALA A 513 5.24 -32.82 18.95
C ALA A 513 6.60 -33.13 19.62
N ALA A 514 6.70 -34.29 20.26
CA ALA A 514 7.88 -34.72 20.99
C ALA A 514 8.90 -35.46 20.10
N GLY A 515 8.56 -35.75 18.85
CA GLY A 515 9.29 -36.63 17.96
C GLY A 515 8.65 -38.03 17.87
N PRO A 516 8.91 -38.78 16.79
CA PRO A 516 8.23 -40.05 16.55
C PRO A 516 8.75 -41.21 17.42
N SER A 517 9.87 -41.07 18.13
CA SER A 517 10.58 -42.20 18.75
C SER A 517 10.45 -42.22 20.27
N HIS A 518 9.21 -42.38 20.78
CA HIS A 518 8.90 -42.36 22.22
C HIS A 518 8.03 -43.53 22.71
N GLY A 519 7.86 -44.55 21.87
CA GLY A 519 7.16 -45.77 22.21
C GLY A 519 8.04 -46.75 22.98
N PHE A 520 7.42 -47.58 23.81
CA PHE A 520 8.07 -48.73 24.43
C PHE A 520 7.21 -49.98 24.29
N ALA A 521 7.85 -51.11 24.04
CA ALA A 521 7.21 -52.42 24.07
C ALA A 521 8.22 -53.46 24.55
N THR A 522 7.82 -54.29 25.52
CA THR A 522 8.66 -55.39 26.00
C THR A 522 7.81 -56.55 26.49
N ARG A 523 8.43 -57.73 26.52
CA ARG A 523 7.84 -58.96 27.04
C ARG A 523 8.62 -59.38 28.28
N VAL A 524 7.92 -59.46 29.41
CA VAL A 524 8.50 -59.88 30.70
C VAL A 524 8.06 -61.29 31.07
N VAL A 525 8.91 -62.00 31.82
CA VAL A 525 8.59 -63.31 32.37
C VAL A 525 7.86 -63.13 33.70
N SER A 526 6.78 -63.87 33.90
CA SER A 526 6.01 -63.87 35.14
C SER A 526 5.38 -65.25 35.33
N PRO A 527 5.33 -65.83 36.54
CA PRO A 527 4.63 -67.09 36.79
C PRO A 527 3.13 -67.02 36.41
N SER A 528 2.47 -68.17 36.32
CA SER A 528 1.01 -68.22 36.15
C SER A 528 0.31 -67.73 37.42
N GLY A 529 -0.68 -66.85 37.30
CA GLY A 529 -1.36 -66.25 38.44
C GLY A 529 -1.82 -64.82 38.18
N SER A 530 -2.45 -64.19 39.17
CA SER A 530 -2.83 -62.77 39.10
C SER A 530 -1.66 -61.91 39.59
N HIS A 531 -1.10 -61.10 38.70
CA HIS A 531 0.09 -60.30 38.97
C HIS A 531 -0.17 -58.81 38.72
N ARG A 532 0.41 -57.94 39.56
CA ARG A 532 0.34 -56.48 39.38
C ARG A 532 1.57 -56.00 38.61
N VAL A 533 1.33 -55.50 37.41
CA VAL A 533 2.37 -54.93 36.53
C VAL A 533 2.32 -53.41 36.64
N CYS A 534 3.44 -52.77 36.98
CA CYS A 534 3.56 -51.32 37.04
C CYS A 534 4.65 -50.82 36.10
N VAL A 535 4.47 -49.60 35.60
CA VAL A 535 5.41 -48.96 34.68
C VAL A 535 5.81 -47.59 35.22
N THR A 536 7.11 -47.32 35.26
CA THR A 536 7.69 -46.03 35.68
C THR A 536 8.66 -45.53 34.61
N ALA A 537 8.55 -44.27 34.20
CA ALA A 537 9.50 -43.59 33.33
C ALA A 537 10.50 -42.79 34.17
N THR A 538 11.79 -42.96 33.89
CA THR A 538 12.88 -42.24 34.57
C THR A 538 13.13 -40.90 33.91
N GLY A 539 13.17 -39.83 34.72
CA GLY A 539 13.44 -38.48 34.24
C GLY A 539 14.87 -38.27 33.75
N LEU A 540 15.05 -37.43 32.72
CA LEU A 540 16.33 -37.01 32.15
C LEU A 540 16.77 -35.62 32.66
N GLY A 541 16.00 -35.04 33.59
CA GLY A 541 16.25 -33.75 34.23
C GLY A 541 15.84 -33.71 35.70
N PRO A 542 15.80 -32.52 36.32
CA PRO A 542 15.48 -32.37 37.74
C PRO A 542 14.01 -32.61 38.08
N GLY A 543 13.16 -32.88 37.08
CA GLY A 543 11.73 -33.18 37.26
C GLY A 543 11.43 -34.52 37.94
N GLY A 544 12.41 -35.44 37.99
CA GLY A 544 12.29 -36.75 38.63
C GLY A 544 11.51 -37.77 37.81
N ASP A 545 11.19 -38.91 38.44
CA ASP A 545 10.55 -40.05 37.76
C ASP A 545 9.01 -39.94 37.76
N ALA A 546 8.37 -40.51 36.75
CA ALA A 546 6.92 -40.54 36.61
C ALA A 546 6.37 -41.97 36.61
N SER A 547 5.37 -42.25 37.45
CA SER A 547 4.60 -43.49 37.36
C SER A 547 3.57 -43.38 36.23
N LEU A 548 3.58 -44.35 35.31
CA LEU A 548 2.58 -44.46 34.23
C LEU A 548 1.38 -45.34 34.63
N GLY A 549 1.38 -45.81 35.88
CA GLY A 549 0.31 -46.60 36.48
C GLY A 549 0.60 -48.09 36.57
N CYS A 550 -0.40 -48.82 37.08
CA CYS A 550 -0.33 -50.27 37.25
C CYS A 550 -1.59 -50.95 36.70
N ARG A 551 -1.45 -52.19 36.25
CA ARG A 551 -2.54 -53.06 35.79
C ARG A 551 -2.39 -54.45 36.39
N THR A 552 -3.50 -55.09 36.73
CA THR A 552 -3.52 -56.49 37.14
C THR A 552 -3.71 -57.37 35.90
N VAL A 553 -2.83 -58.35 35.73
CA VAL A 553 -2.85 -59.29 34.61
C VAL A 553 -2.95 -60.72 35.14
N ALA A 554 -3.94 -61.47 34.65
CA ALA A 554 -3.99 -62.91 34.86
C ALA A 554 -3.05 -63.59 33.85
N VAL A 555 -1.90 -64.05 34.32
CA VAL A 555 -0.87 -64.72 33.54
C VAL A 555 -1.23 -66.20 33.40
N ARG A 556 -1.27 -66.67 32.15
CA ARG A 556 -1.60 -68.06 31.82
C ARG A 556 -0.45 -69.03 32.09
#